data_AF-A0A382UEL7-F1
#
_entry.id   AF-A0A382UEL7-F1
#
_cell.length_a   1.000
_cell.length_b   1.000
_cell.length_c   1.000
_cell.angle_alpha   90.00
_cell.angle_beta   90.00
_cell.angle_gamma   90.00
#
_symmetry.space_group_name_H-M   'P 1'
#
loop_
_entity.id
_entity.type
_entity.pdbx_description
1 polymer ?
#
loop_
_entity_poly.entity_id
_entity_poly.type
_entity_poly.pdbx_seq_one_letter_code
_entity_poly.pdbx_strand_id
1 'polypeptide(L)' 'MIIQSVEPHLLSCPLSQPVCYEFYGGRRIIFKRDAMVICIRGEGGLAGYAPAAASEE' A
#
# COMPACT_ATOMS: atom_id res chain seq x y z
N MET A 1 7.49 -25.13 -0.46
CA MET A 1 7.68 -23.67 -0.58
C MET A 1 8.26 -23.17 0.73
N ILE A 2 9.50 -22.70 0.72
CA ILE A 2 10.14 -22.10 1.91
C ILE A 2 10.23 -20.60 1.68
N ILE A 3 9.74 -19.82 2.64
CA ILE A 3 9.86 -18.35 2.67
C ILE A 3 11.24 -18.02 3.23
N GLN A 4 12.01 -17.23 2.48
CA GLN A 4 13.35 -16.79 2.84
C GLN A 4 13.34 -15.40 3.50
N SER A 5 12.44 -14.51 3.06
CA SER A 5 12.28 -13.18 3.67
C SER A 5 10.85 -12.65 3.55
N VAL A 6 10.52 -11.74 4.48
CA VAL A 6 9.32 -10.91 4.47
C VAL A 6 9.78 -9.46 4.59
N GLU A 7 9.61 -8.69 3.53
CA GLU A 7 10.15 -7.33 3.39
C GLU A 7 8.99 -6.33 3.34
N PRO A 8 8.70 -5.61 4.44
CA PRO A 8 7.69 -4.56 4.44
C PRO A 8 8.26 -3.23 3.93
N HIS A 9 7.59 -2.64 2.94
CA HIS A 9 7.94 -1.35 2.36
C HIS A 9 6.77 -0.38 2.52
N LEU A 10 6.99 0.70 3.27
CA LEU A 10 6.04 1.80 3.35
C LEU A 10 6.28 2.76 2.18
N LEU A 11 5.31 2.86 1.29
CA LEU A 11 5.27 3.85 0.21
C LEU A 11 4.45 5.05 0.67
N SER A 12 4.97 6.25 0.43
CA SER A 12 4.28 7.51 0.72
C SER A 12 4.22 8.38 -0.53
N CYS A 13 3.01 8.84 -0.88
CA CYS A 13 2.76 9.71 -2.01
C CYS A 13 2.06 10.99 -1.53
N PRO A 14 2.76 12.14 -1.43
CA PRO A 14 2.14 13.41 -1.09
C PRO A 14 1.18 13.84 -2.20
N LEU A 15 0.02 14.41 -1.83
CA LEU A 15 -0.90 15.00 -2.80
C LEU A 15 -0.40 16.41 -3.15
N SER A 16 -0.53 16.81 -4.42
CA SER A 16 -0.14 18.15 -4.87
C SER A 16 -0.86 19.27 -4.12
N GLN A 17 -2.08 19.00 -3.66
CA GLN A 17 -2.86 19.84 -2.78
C GLN A 17 -3.68 18.96 -1.80
N PRO A 18 -3.96 19.43 -0.58
CA PRO A 18 -4.80 18.69 0.35
C PRO A 18 -6.21 18.48 -0.21
N VAL A 19 -6.76 17.28 -0.02
CA VAL A 19 -8.12 16.94 -0.46
C VAL A 19 -9.05 16.92 0.75
N CYS A 20 -10.13 17.68 0.68
CA CYS A 20 -11.16 17.76 1.73
C CYS A 20 -12.35 16.87 1.36
N TYR A 21 -12.77 16.02 2.30
CA TYR A 21 -14.00 15.23 2.20
C TYR A 21 -14.88 15.52 3.41
N GLU A 22 -16.13 15.90 3.14
CA GLU A 22 -17.17 15.98 4.15
C GLU A 22 -17.82 14.60 4.33
N PHE A 23 -18.21 14.25 5.55
CA PHE A 23 -18.97 13.05 5.86
C PHE A 23 -19.93 13.33 7.02
N TYR A 24 -20.84 12.40 7.30
CA TYR A 24 -21.79 12.59 8.40
C TYR A 24 -21.05 12.74 9.74
N GLY A 25 -21.16 13.93 10.34
CA GLY A 25 -20.53 14.25 11.62
C GLY A 25 -19.10 14.79 11.54
N GLY A 26 -18.58 15.16 10.35
CA GLY A 26 -17.29 15.84 10.30
C GLY A 26 -16.67 16.02 8.92
N ARG A 27 -15.41 16.48 8.95
CA ARG A 27 -14.56 16.76 7.80
C ARG A 27 -13.22 16.04 7.90
N ARG A 28 -12.76 15.44 6.81
CA ARG A 28 -11.42 14.85 6.68
C ARG A 28 -10.61 15.63 5.66
N ILE A 29 -9.36 15.94 6.00
CA ILE A 29 -8.38 16.53 5.08
C ILE A 29 -7.25 15.53 4.86
N ILE A 30 -6.98 15.18 3.61
CA ILE A 30 -5.95 14.20 3.22
C ILE A 30 -4.78 14.95 2.57
N PHE A 31 -3.58 14.75 3.11
CA PHE A 31 -2.35 15.39 2.62
C PHE A 31 -1.46 14.45 1.82
N LYS A 32 -1.52 13.15 2.10
CA LYS A 32 -0.76 12.10 1.42
C LYS A 32 -1.52 10.79 1.43
N ARG A 33 -1.15 9.89 0.54
CA ARG A 33 -1.57 8.49 0.56
C ARG A 33 -0.38 7.62 0.91
N ASP A 34 -0.57 6.76 1.88
CA ASP A 34 0.40 5.73 2.20
C ASP A 34 -0.13 4.38 1.78
N ALA A 35 0.78 3.52 1.32
CA ALA A 35 0.50 2.12 1.03
C ALA A 35 1.64 1.27 1.58
N MET A 36 1.29 0.22 2.33
CA MET A 36 2.26 -0.81 2.70
C MET A 36 2.30 -1.85 1.59
N VAL A 37 3.48 -2.08 1.01
CA VAL A 37 3.75 -3.19 0.09
C VAL A 37 4.66 -4.18 0.79
N ILE A 38 4.26 -5.44 0.84
CA ILE A 38 5.03 -6.53 1.42
C ILE A 38 5.58 -7.37 0.27
N CYS A 39 6.90 -7.55 0.20
CA CYS A 39 7.54 -8.52 -0.67
C CYS A 39 7.83 -9.80 0.13
N ILE A 40 7.40 -10.94 -0.38
CA ILE A 40 7.74 -12.27 0.14
C ILE A 40 8.73 -12.89 -0.83
N ARG A 41 9.95 -13.20 -0.37
CA ARG A 41 10.91 -13.97 -1.17
C ARG A 41 10.89 -15.43 -0.75
N GLY A 42 10.91 -16.32 -1.75
CA GLY A 42 11.00 -17.76 -1.57
C GLY A 42 12.21 -18.35 -2.28
N GLU A 43 12.43 -19.63 -2.06
CA GLU A 43 13.48 -20.39 -2.75
C GLU A 43 13.38 -20.31 -4.28
N GLY A 44 14.51 -20.55 -4.95
CA GLY A 44 14.57 -20.56 -6.41
C GLY A 44 14.39 -19.17 -7.05
N GLY A 45 14.56 -18.09 -6.28
CA GLY A 45 14.41 -16.72 -6.77
C GLY A 45 12.95 -16.26 -6.91
N LEU A 46 12.00 -16.99 -6.33
CA LEU A 46 10.59 -16.62 -6.34
C LEU A 46 10.36 -15.35 -5.50
N ALA A 47 9.50 -14.46 -5.99
CA ALA A 47 9.05 -13.29 -5.27
C ALA A 47 7.56 -13.05 -5.49
N GLY A 48 6.85 -12.73 -4.42
CA GLY A 48 5.44 -12.30 -4.44
C GLY A 48 5.28 -10.96 -3.74
N TYR A 49 4.29 -10.16 -4.16
CA TYR A 49 4.01 -8.84 -3.58
C TYR A 49 2.54 -8.75 -3.14
N ALA A 50 2.31 -8.08 -2.01
CA ALA A 50 0.97 -7.82 -1.48
C ALA A 50 0.86 -6.37 -0.95
N PRO A 51 -0.33 -5.73 -0.99
CA PRO A 51 -1.53 -6.21 -1.66
C PRO A 51 -1.31 -6.31 -3.18
N ALA A 52 -2.09 -7.18 -3.83
CA ALA A 52 -2.13 -7.22 -5.29
C ALA A 52 -2.65 -5.88 -5.83
N ALA A 53 -2.44 -5.63 -7.13
CA ALA A 53 -3.10 -4.52 -7.79
C ALA A 53 -4.61 -4.60 -7.56
N ALA A 54 -5.27 -3.45 -7.39
CA ALA A 54 -6.72 -3.41 -7.38
C ALA A 54 -7.22 -3.99 -8.71
N SER A 55 -8.05 -5.04 -8.64
CA SER A 55 -8.81 -5.55 -9.78
C SER A 55 -10.08 -4.69 -9.94
N GLU A 56 -10.52 -4.46 -11.18
CA GLU A 56 -11.81 -3.82 -11.45
C GLU A 56 -12.99 -4.81 -11.44
N GLU A 57 -12.73 -6.13 -11.37
CA GLU A 57 -13.73 -7.20 -11.20
C GLU A 57 -14.13 -7.41 -9.73
#